data_AF-A0A955ATR8-F1
#
_entry.id   AF-A0A955ATR8-F1
#
_cell.length_a   1.000
_cell.length_b   1.000
_cell.length_c   1.000
_cell.angle_alpha   90.00
_cell.angle_beta   90.00
_cell.angle_gamma   90.00
#
_symmetry.space_group_name_H-M   'P 1'
#
loop_
_entity.id
_entity.type
_entity.pdbx_description
1 polymer ?
#
loop_
_entity_poly.entity_id
_entity_poly.type
_entity_poly.pdbx_seq_one_letter_code
_entity_poly.pdbx_strand_id
1 'polypeptide(L)'
;MLFNTFGGDAVWGDCCRNLSYSYSNLLNYNAPNFFSAPSNLSGLTNQQVIAAIEETMGVWSAVTPLTFFEAPDSGPSPGGMNGSEHESSDNYDPIGKPFLRWGQHFIDGAPNGTQTLAHAERPGDKGLNGDIHIDSGESWTLNKLLQVATHEFGHALGLDHANGDVVDGNCPASFFAIMHACAGGGGTWQFNGSETAYLAPDDINGIQSLYGAGLGYVLNLGGIMNVYGTNQNDTLTVNIDNGNVTVSTADGRSFTRATAGITAINLHGMDGQDTLRVEKNSGMPIYMFGGGFDDRCEIQANGRDWSQSVGKVT
;
A
#
# COMPACT_ATOMS: atom_id res chain seq x y z
N MET A 1 15.49 9.39 -15.24
CA MET A 1 14.56 8.33 -14.84
C MET A 1 15.32 7.03 -14.96
N LEU A 2 15.38 6.26 -13.87
CA LEU A 2 16.11 4.99 -13.75
C LEU A 2 15.19 3.84 -13.33
N PHE A 3 13.87 4.09 -13.30
CA PHE A 3 12.87 3.06 -13.05
C PHE A 3 12.98 1.96 -14.10
N ASN A 4 12.69 0.74 -13.67
CA ASN A 4 12.55 -0.41 -14.53
C ASN A 4 11.19 -1.07 -14.27
N THR A 5 10.71 -1.82 -15.25
CA THR A 5 9.51 -2.65 -15.14
C THR A 5 9.89 -4.05 -15.57
N PHE A 6 9.25 -5.08 -15.02
CA PHE A 6 9.50 -6.44 -15.48
C PHE A 6 9.20 -6.57 -16.98
N GLY A 7 10.06 -7.29 -17.70
CA GLY A 7 9.87 -7.53 -19.14
C GLY A 7 8.60 -8.32 -19.46
N GLY A 8 7.98 -8.02 -20.61
CA GLY A 8 6.85 -8.78 -21.15
C GLY A 8 5.47 -8.41 -20.58
N ASP A 9 5.25 -7.14 -20.26
CA ASP A 9 3.97 -6.60 -19.76
C ASP A 9 3.45 -7.33 -18.50
N ALA A 10 4.33 -7.53 -17.50
CA ALA A 10 3.90 -8.04 -16.19
C ALA A 10 3.12 -6.94 -15.44
N VAL A 11 1.89 -6.72 -15.86
CA VAL A 11 0.98 -5.68 -15.41
C VAL A 11 -0.38 -6.30 -15.13
N TRP A 12 -1.07 -5.83 -14.10
CA TRP A 12 -2.48 -6.19 -13.92
C TRP A 12 -3.31 -5.54 -15.03
N GLY A 13 -3.87 -6.35 -15.92
CA GLY A 13 -4.62 -5.85 -17.08
C GLY A 13 -5.84 -5.00 -16.70
N ASP A 14 -6.44 -4.32 -17.69
CA ASP A 14 -7.53 -3.36 -17.46
C ASP A 14 -8.79 -3.94 -16.79
N CYS A 15 -9.02 -5.26 -16.92
CA CYS A 15 -10.07 -6.00 -16.19
C CYS A 15 -9.94 -5.89 -14.67
N CYS A 16 -8.72 -5.60 -14.22
CA CYS A 16 -8.18 -6.02 -12.95
C CYS A 16 -7.52 -4.83 -12.25
N ARG A 17 -7.90 -3.59 -12.59
CA ARG A 17 -7.49 -2.36 -11.86
C ARG A 17 -8.15 -2.23 -10.48
N ASN A 18 -9.13 -3.10 -10.19
CA ASN A 18 -9.70 -3.28 -8.85
C ASN A 18 -9.19 -4.63 -8.30
N LEU A 19 -8.13 -4.57 -7.50
CA LEU A 19 -7.35 -5.71 -7.03
C LEU A 19 -7.80 -6.11 -5.62
N SER A 20 -8.15 -7.38 -5.44
CA SER A 20 -8.39 -7.94 -4.12
C SER A 20 -7.08 -8.18 -3.38
N TYR A 21 -7.05 -7.90 -2.07
CA TYR A 21 -5.94 -8.24 -1.20
C TYR A 21 -6.37 -9.03 0.04
N SER A 22 -5.42 -9.69 0.70
CA SER A 22 -5.65 -10.39 1.97
C SER A 22 -4.37 -10.49 2.81
N TYR A 23 -4.53 -10.82 4.10
CA TYR A 23 -3.40 -11.07 5.01
C TYR A 23 -3.15 -12.56 5.26
N SER A 24 -3.05 -13.36 4.19
CA SER A 24 -2.77 -14.81 4.16
C SER A 24 -2.40 -15.44 5.53
N ASN A 25 -1.17 -15.25 5.99
CA ASN A 25 -0.72 -15.64 7.32
C ASN A 25 0.05 -14.53 8.05
N LEU A 26 -0.04 -13.28 7.59
CA LEU A 26 0.73 -12.16 8.18
C LEU A 26 0.19 -11.77 9.57
N LEU A 27 -1.13 -11.88 9.75
CA LEU A 27 -1.82 -11.57 11.00
C LEU A 27 -2.04 -12.82 11.86
N ASN A 28 -2.07 -12.61 13.17
CA ASN A 28 -2.46 -13.64 14.12
C ASN A 28 -3.98 -13.59 14.37
N TYR A 29 -4.74 -14.27 13.51
CA TYR A 29 -6.20 -14.33 13.58
C TYR A 29 -6.74 -15.14 14.77
N ASN A 30 -5.90 -15.95 15.41
CA ASN A 30 -6.31 -16.78 16.56
C ASN A 30 -6.19 -16.04 17.90
N ALA A 31 -5.79 -14.77 17.88
CA ALA A 31 -5.53 -14.02 19.10
C ALA A 31 -6.80 -13.50 19.79
N PRO A 32 -6.86 -13.53 21.13
CA PRO A 32 -8.07 -13.17 21.88
C PRO A 32 -8.42 -11.68 21.79
N ASN A 33 -7.43 -10.81 21.65
CA ASN A 33 -7.60 -9.37 21.40
C ASN A 33 -6.96 -9.05 20.06
N PHE A 34 -7.70 -9.26 18.96
CA PHE A 34 -7.15 -9.24 17.60
C PHE A 34 -6.21 -8.06 17.33
N PHE A 35 -6.62 -6.81 17.60
CA PHE A 35 -5.84 -5.62 17.26
C PHE A 35 -4.55 -5.44 18.08
N SER A 36 -4.57 -5.72 19.38
CA SER A 36 -3.42 -5.52 20.27
C SER A 36 -2.52 -6.74 20.40
N ALA A 37 -2.96 -7.88 19.88
CA ALA A 37 -2.18 -9.10 19.88
C ALA A 37 -0.94 -8.99 18.97
N PRO A 38 0.16 -9.67 19.33
CA PRO A 38 1.30 -9.79 18.45
C PRO A 38 0.87 -10.45 17.14
N SER A 39 1.27 -9.83 16.04
CA SER A 39 1.16 -10.39 14.69
C SER A 39 2.14 -11.56 14.51
N ASN A 40 2.11 -12.19 13.33
CA ASN A 40 3.13 -13.19 12.99
C ASN A 40 4.48 -12.55 12.59
N LEU A 41 4.56 -11.22 12.55
CA LEU A 41 5.81 -10.47 12.50
C LEU A 41 6.23 -10.07 13.91
N SER A 42 7.34 -10.62 14.39
CA SER A 42 7.84 -10.35 15.73
C SER A 42 8.09 -8.84 15.93
N GLY A 43 7.56 -8.28 17.02
CA GLY A 43 7.73 -6.86 17.37
C GLY A 43 6.55 -5.94 17.04
N LEU A 44 5.52 -6.42 16.33
CA LEU A 44 4.36 -5.62 15.93
C LEU A 44 3.03 -6.26 16.31
N THR A 45 2.03 -5.43 16.64
CA THR A 45 0.65 -5.88 16.80
C THR A 45 -0.03 -6.04 15.44
N ASN A 46 -1.13 -6.81 15.37
CA ASN A 46 -1.92 -6.91 14.15
C ASN A 46 -2.38 -5.53 13.65
N GLN A 47 -2.77 -4.61 14.55
CA GLN A 47 -3.19 -3.26 14.16
C GLN A 47 -2.05 -2.48 13.49
N GLN A 48 -0.82 -2.58 14.01
CA GLN A 48 0.33 -1.91 13.41
C GLN A 48 0.64 -2.47 12.02
N VAL A 49 0.52 -3.78 11.84
CA VAL A 49 0.70 -4.43 10.52
C VAL A 49 -0.40 -3.98 9.55
N ILE A 50 -1.68 -4.01 9.97
CA ILE A 50 -2.80 -3.56 9.13
C ILE A 50 -2.59 -2.11 8.68
N ALA A 51 -2.29 -1.20 9.61
CA ALA A 51 -2.06 0.20 9.29
C ALA A 51 -0.91 0.38 8.29
N ALA A 52 0.22 -0.32 8.47
CA ALA A 52 1.36 -0.23 7.57
C ALA A 52 1.06 -0.75 6.15
N ILE A 53 0.31 -1.85 6.05
CA ILE A 53 -0.06 -2.44 4.76
C ILE A 53 -1.11 -1.59 4.03
N GLU A 54 -2.12 -1.08 4.74
CA GLU A 54 -3.09 -0.15 4.15
C GLU A 54 -2.43 1.15 3.66
N GLU A 55 -1.49 1.72 4.44
CA GLU A 55 -0.70 2.89 4.02
C GLU A 55 0.19 2.58 2.81
N THR A 56 0.85 1.42 2.80
CA THR A 56 1.65 0.93 1.67
C THR A 56 0.81 0.93 0.39
N MET A 57 -0.35 0.26 0.39
CA MET A 57 -1.22 0.23 -0.79
C MET A 57 -1.77 1.63 -1.11
N GLY A 58 -2.00 2.42 -0.07
CA GLY A 58 -2.46 3.80 -0.13
C GLY A 58 -1.60 4.70 -1.01
N VAL A 59 -0.30 4.78 -0.74
CA VAL A 59 0.61 5.69 -1.47
C VAL A 59 0.74 5.35 -2.96
N TRP A 60 0.61 4.07 -3.34
CA TRP A 60 0.56 3.66 -4.74
C TRP A 60 -0.80 3.96 -5.39
N SER A 61 -1.91 3.79 -4.66
CA SER A 61 -3.25 4.18 -5.13
C SER A 61 -3.40 5.71 -5.26
N ALA A 62 -2.62 6.49 -4.50
CA ALA A 62 -2.67 7.94 -4.52
C ALA A 62 -2.22 8.56 -5.85
N VAL A 63 -1.48 7.81 -6.69
CA VAL A 63 -0.93 8.30 -7.97
C VAL A 63 -1.34 7.47 -9.18
N THR A 64 -2.20 6.46 -9.00
CA THR A 64 -2.69 5.54 -10.04
C THR A 64 -4.21 5.39 -9.94
N PRO A 65 -4.89 4.90 -10.99
CA PRO A 65 -6.32 4.56 -10.90
C PRO A 65 -6.58 3.20 -10.24
N LEU A 66 -5.58 2.57 -9.61
CA LEU A 66 -5.71 1.27 -8.99
C LEU A 66 -6.51 1.36 -7.69
N THR A 67 -7.45 0.45 -7.50
CA THR A 67 -8.23 0.33 -6.26
C THR A 67 -8.00 -1.02 -5.63
N PHE A 68 -7.93 -1.04 -4.30
CA PHE A 68 -7.65 -2.24 -3.53
C PHE A 68 -8.83 -2.56 -2.62
N PHE A 69 -9.25 -3.82 -2.55
CA PHE A 69 -10.30 -4.24 -1.62
C PHE A 69 -9.95 -5.54 -0.91
N GLU A 70 -10.12 -5.57 0.39
CA GLU A 70 -9.80 -6.77 1.16
C GLU A 70 -10.83 -7.87 0.90
N ALA A 71 -10.34 -9.09 0.74
CA ALA A 71 -11.14 -10.29 0.55
C ALA A 71 -10.66 -11.38 1.51
N PRO A 72 -11.55 -12.32 1.93
CA PRO A 72 -11.14 -13.45 2.73
C PRO A 72 -10.08 -14.29 2.00
N ASP A 73 -9.02 -14.67 2.71
CA ASP A 73 -8.02 -15.58 2.16
C ASP A 73 -8.49 -17.03 2.27
N SER A 74 -8.35 -17.77 1.17
CA SER A 74 -8.57 -19.22 1.13
C SER A 74 -7.51 -19.93 0.30
N GLY A 75 -6.40 -19.24 -0.01
CA GLY A 75 -5.25 -19.82 -0.69
C GLY A 75 -4.36 -20.60 0.28
N PRO A 76 -3.33 -21.28 -0.23
CA PRO A 76 -2.40 -22.00 0.63
C PRO A 76 -1.64 -21.03 1.54
N SER A 77 -1.25 -21.49 2.73
CA SER A 77 -0.24 -20.79 3.53
C SER A 77 1.02 -20.60 2.67
N PRO A 78 1.86 -19.57 2.92
CA PRO A 78 3.17 -19.39 2.26
C PRO A 78 4.21 -20.52 2.48
N GLY A 79 3.78 -21.72 2.86
CA GLY A 79 4.63 -22.84 3.26
C GLY A 79 5.29 -23.53 2.06
N GLY A 80 6.58 -23.29 1.90
CA GLY A 80 7.45 -24.02 0.97
C GLY A 80 8.75 -23.28 0.59
N MET A 81 8.79 -21.95 0.70
CA MET A 81 9.89 -21.11 0.17
C MET A 81 11.16 -21.07 1.06
N ASN A 82 11.52 -22.19 1.70
CA ASN A 82 12.83 -22.33 2.35
C ASN A 82 13.89 -22.65 1.28
N GLY A 83 14.50 -21.62 0.69
CA GLY A 83 15.70 -21.75 -0.14
C GLY A 83 15.52 -22.53 -1.45
N SER A 84 15.70 -21.87 -2.59
CA SER A 84 15.74 -22.46 -3.95
C SER A 84 14.49 -23.21 -4.46
N GLU A 85 13.47 -23.47 -3.64
CA GLU A 85 12.18 -24.00 -4.07
C GLU A 85 11.16 -22.89 -4.34
N HIS A 86 11.48 -21.99 -5.27
CA HIS A 86 10.48 -21.11 -5.92
C HIS A 86 9.43 -21.93 -6.71
N GLU A 87 9.71 -23.22 -6.94
CA GLU A 87 9.06 -24.06 -7.94
C GLU A 87 7.91 -24.93 -7.38
N SER A 88 7.77 -25.08 -6.06
CA SER A 88 6.73 -25.98 -5.49
C SER A 88 5.40 -25.28 -5.20
N SER A 89 5.41 -23.96 -5.02
CA SER A 89 4.23 -23.13 -4.77
C SER A 89 3.68 -22.44 -6.03
N ASP A 90 4.36 -22.55 -7.17
CA ASP A 90 4.05 -21.95 -8.48
C ASP A 90 2.68 -22.36 -9.09
N ASN A 91 1.85 -23.10 -8.35
CA ASN A 91 0.83 -23.98 -8.91
C ASN A 91 -0.41 -24.17 -8.02
N TYR A 92 -0.86 -23.12 -7.32
CA TYR A 92 -2.24 -23.10 -6.84
C TYR A 92 -3.15 -22.39 -7.86
N ASP A 93 -4.39 -22.85 -7.95
CA ASP A 93 -5.40 -22.22 -8.81
C ASP A 93 -5.75 -20.83 -8.24
N PRO A 94 -5.42 -19.73 -8.94
CA PRO A 94 -5.72 -18.38 -8.47
C PRO A 94 -7.21 -18.05 -8.53
N ILE A 95 -8.04 -18.88 -9.18
CA ILE A 95 -9.47 -18.61 -9.34
C ILE A 95 -10.14 -18.49 -7.96
N GLY A 96 -10.77 -17.33 -7.74
CA GLY A 96 -11.47 -17.01 -6.50
C GLY A 96 -10.55 -16.73 -5.31
N LYS A 97 -9.24 -16.56 -5.55
CA LYS A 97 -8.27 -16.11 -4.54
C LYS A 97 -7.99 -14.62 -4.70
N PRO A 98 -7.53 -13.95 -3.63
CA PRO A 98 -7.07 -12.56 -3.74
C PRO A 98 -5.88 -12.44 -4.70
N PHE A 99 -5.79 -11.34 -5.44
CA PHE A 99 -4.65 -11.07 -6.33
C PHE A 99 -3.37 -10.77 -5.56
N LEU A 100 -3.50 -10.13 -4.39
CA LEU A 100 -2.38 -9.63 -3.60
C LEU A 100 -2.45 -10.24 -2.20
N ARG A 101 -1.60 -11.22 -1.90
CA ARG A 101 -1.67 -11.92 -0.61
C ARG A 101 -0.43 -11.61 0.20
N TRP A 102 -0.65 -10.96 1.34
CA TRP A 102 0.40 -10.61 2.29
C TRP A 102 0.66 -11.76 3.25
N GLY A 103 1.88 -12.29 3.22
CA GLY A 103 2.31 -13.42 4.03
C GLY A 103 3.70 -13.26 4.63
N GLN A 104 4.07 -14.23 5.44
CA GLN A 104 5.42 -14.37 6.01
C GLN A 104 5.87 -15.83 5.97
N HIS A 105 7.18 -16.01 5.82
CA HIS A 105 7.89 -17.26 6.10
C HIS A 105 9.35 -16.96 6.40
N PHE A 106 10.13 -17.95 6.84
CA PHE A 106 11.57 -17.78 6.99
C PHE A 106 12.21 -17.74 5.60
N ILE A 107 12.98 -16.70 5.30
CA ILE A 107 13.70 -16.57 4.02
C ILE A 107 15.16 -16.95 4.24
N ASP A 108 15.92 -16.09 4.92
CA ASP A 108 17.35 -16.34 5.16
C ASP A 108 17.87 -15.88 6.53
N GLY A 109 17.19 -14.95 7.21
CA GLY A 109 17.40 -14.54 8.61
C GLY A 109 18.83 -14.12 9.03
N ALA A 110 18.95 -13.09 9.85
CA ALA A 110 20.19 -12.79 10.58
C ALA A 110 20.62 -13.95 11.53
N PRO A 111 21.93 -14.20 11.78
CA PRO A 111 23.10 -13.41 11.36
C PRO A 111 23.89 -14.00 10.18
N ASN A 112 23.47 -15.14 9.61
CA ASN A 112 24.26 -15.89 8.63
C ASN A 112 23.62 -15.93 7.23
N GLY A 113 22.46 -15.28 7.02
CA GLY A 113 21.76 -15.17 5.74
C GLY A 113 22.29 -14.08 4.82
N THR A 114 21.72 -13.99 3.60
CA THR A 114 22.06 -12.96 2.60
C THR A 114 21.42 -11.59 2.85
N GLN A 115 20.68 -11.43 3.96
CA GLN A 115 19.96 -10.21 4.40
C GLN A 115 18.71 -9.89 3.57
N THR A 116 18.04 -10.91 3.01
CA THR A 116 16.79 -10.73 2.26
C THR A 116 15.65 -10.40 3.21
N LEU A 117 15.13 -9.17 3.16
CA LEU A 117 14.11 -8.71 4.11
C LEU A 117 12.70 -9.22 3.77
N ALA A 118 12.43 -9.36 2.47
CA ALA A 118 11.16 -9.78 1.91
C ALA A 118 11.37 -10.07 0.41
N HIS A 119 10.33 -10.59 -0.23
CA HIS A 119 10.20 -10.63 -1.69
C HIS A 119 8.74 -10.49 -2.10
N ALA A 120 8.51 -10.15 -3.34
CA ALA A 120 7.18 -10.18 -3.95
C ALA A 120 7.22 -10.74 -5.38
N GLU A 121 6.14 -11.40 -5.75
CA GLU A 121 5.95 -11.92 -7.08
C GLU A 121 5.34 -10.87 -7.99
N ARG A 122 5.90 -10.74 -9.19
CA ARG A 122 5.35 -9.85 -10.23
C ARG A 122 3.91 -10.23 -10.61
N PRO A 123 3.15 -9.31 -11.26
CA PRO A 123 1.84 -9.62 -11.82
C PRO A 123 1.87 -10.80 -12.81
N GLY A 124 0.80 -11.56 -12.86
CA GLY A 124 0.67 -12.74 -13.71
C GLY A 124 -0.61 -13.53 -13.45
N ASP A 125 -0.73 -14.70 -14.08
CA ASP A 125 -1.93 -15.54 -14.08
C ASP A 125 -1.76 -16.86 -13.31
N LYS A 126 -0.62 -17.05 -12.63
CA LYS A 126 -0.37 -18.18 -11.74
C LYS A 126 -0.68 -17.81 -10.30
N GLY A 127 -0.89 -18.82 -9.47
CA GLY A 127 -1.25 -18.68 -8.06
C GLY A 127 -0.41 -17.65 -7.30
N LEU A 128 0.92 -17.74 -7.33
CA LEU A 128 1.76 -16.86 -6.51
C LEU A 128 1.87 -15.43 -7.03
N ASN A 129 1.48 -15.16 -8.28
CA ASN A 129 1.68 -13.82 -8.84
C ASN A 129 0.96 -12.76 -8.00
N GLY A 130 1.68 -11.72 -7.59
CA GLY A 130 1.19 -10.69 -6.68
C GLY A 130 1.33 -11.00 -5.18
N ASP A 131 1.71 -12.22 -4.79
CA ASP A 131 1.95 -12.55 -3.39
C ASP A 131 3.20 -11.80 -2.88
N ILE A 132 3.12 -11.30 -1.65
CA ILE A 132 4.21 -10.60 -0.96
C ILE A 132 4.55 -11.37 0.31
N HIS A 133 5.84 -11.68 0.49
CA HIS A 133 6.33 -12.46 1.61
C HIS A 133 7.40 -11.72 2.39
N ILE A 134 7.18 -11.59 3.69
CA ILE A 134 8.07 -10.89 4.61
C ILE A 134 8.89 -11.90 5.42
N ASP A 135 10.20 -11.67 5.59
CA ASP A 135 11.05 -12.61 6.34
C ASP A 135 10.67 -12.62 7.82
N SER A 136 10.16 -13.77 8.27
CA SER A 136 9.81 -14.01 9.67
C SER A 136 11.03 -14.16 10.60
N GLY A 137 12.23 -14.36 10.04
CA GLY A 137 13.49 -14.40 10.78
C GLY A 137 13.96 -13.02 11.24
N GLU A 138 13.37 -11.95 10.73
CA GLU A 138 13.75 -10.57 11.03
C GLU A 138 13.02 -10.00 12.27
N SER A 139 13.68 -9.08 12.96
CA SER A 139 13.01 -8.22 13.96
C SER A 139 12.37 -7.03 13.26
N TRP A 140 11.04 -6.94 13.34
CA TRP A 140 10.28 -5.91 12.64
C TRP A 140 9.94 -4.74 13.56
N THR A 141 10.18 -3.54 13.04
CA THR A 141 9.62 -2.28 13.55
C THR A 141 8.65 -1.74 12.52
N LEU A 142 7.77 -0.82 12.94
CA LEU A 142 6.77 -0.24 12.04
C LEU A 142 7.45 0.44 10.83
N ASN A 143 8.52 1.21 11.08
CA ASN A 143 9.25 1.91 10.02
C ASN A 143 9.90 0.94 9.04
N LYS A 144 10.53 -0.14 9.53
CA LYS A 144 11.17 -1.16 8.69
C LYS A 144 10.12 -1.89 7.85
N LEU A 145 8.98 -2.26 8.46
CA LEU A 145 7.88 -2.90 7.76
C LEU A 145 7.32 -2.00 6.66
N LEU A 146 6.99 -0.74 6.98
CA LEU A 146 6.43 0.21 6.01
C LEU A 146 7.38 0.42 4.82
N GLN A 147 8.68 0.57 5.10
CA GLN A 147 9.71 0.72 4.07
C GLN A 147 9.79 -0.50 3.15
N VAL A 148 9.91 -1.70 3.73
CA VAL A 148 10.05 -2.94 2.94
C VAL A 148 8.75 -3.27 2.22
N ALA A 149 7.60 -3.21 2.89
CA ALA A 149 6.31 -3.48 2.27
C ALA A 149 6.02 -2.52 1.10
N THR A 150 6.33 -1.22 1.23
CA THR A 150 6.15 -0.26 0.13
C THR A 150 6.99 -0.60 -1.10
N HIS A 151 8.21 -1.09 -0.88
CA HIS A 151 9.09 -1.59 -1.94
C HIS A 151 8.54 -2.85 -2.60
N GLU A 152 8.27 -3.90 -1.81
CA GLU A 152 7.77 -5.17 -2.33
C GLU A 152 6.43 -5.01 -3.06
N PHE A 153 5.58 -4.11 -2.60
CA PHE A 153 4.33 -3.83 -3.28
C PHE A 153 4.55 -3.26 -4.68
N GLY A 154 5.60 -2.47 -4.90
CA GLY A 154 5.97 -2.01 -6.24
C GLY A 154 6.28 -3.18 -7.18
N HIS A 155 6.96 -4.23 -6.69
CA HIS A 155 7.16 -5.47 -7.44
C HIS A 155 5.83 -6.18 -7.74
N ALA A 156 4.95 -6.31 -6.74
CA ALA A 156 3.61 -6.90 -6.92
C ALA A 156 2.72 -6.10 -7.89
N LEU A 157 3.07 -4.84 -8.18
CA LEU A 157 2.44 -4.01 -9.19
C LEU A 157 3.20 -3.99 -10.54
N GLY A 158 4.37 -4.61 -10.65
CA GLY A 158 5.09 -4.79 -11.92
C GLY A 158 6.36 -3.95 -12.10
N LEU A 159 6.76 -3.17 -11.09
CA LEU A 159 8.04 -2.45 -11.10
C LEU A 159 9.19 -3.40 -10.80
N ASP A 160 10.32 -3.16 -11.45
CA ASP A 160 11.59 -3.84 -11.17
C ASP A 160 12.54 -2.86 -10.47
N HIS A 161 13.68 -3.35 -9.96
CA HIS A 161 14.60 -2.50 -9.22
C HIS A 161 15.07 -1.29 -10.04
N ALA A 162 14.94 -0.11 -9.44
CA ALA A 162 15.47 1.12 -9.99
C ALA A 162 17.00 1.13 -9.86
N ASN A 163 17.67 1.57 -10.93
CA ASN A 163 19.14 1.68 -10.97
C ASN A 163 19.91 0.33 -10.84
N GLY A 164 19.25 -0.82 -11.04
CA GLY A 164 19.85 -2.15 -11.10
C GLY A 164 19.76 -2.96 -9.81
N ASP A 165 20.22 -4.22 -9.88
CA ASP A 165 20.13 -5.20 -8.79
C ASP A 165 21.38 -5.24 -7.90
N VAL A 166 21.26 -5.92 -6.76
CA VAL A 166 22.41 -6.30 -5.94
C VAL A 166 23.22 -7.39 -6.66
N VAL A 167 24.50 -7.13 -6.89
CA VAL A 167 25.43 -8.08 -7.53
C VAL A 167 26.57 -8.40 -6.57
N ASP A 168 26.77 -9.68 -6.27
CA ASP A 168 27.79 -10.18 -5.32
C ASP A 168 27.75 -9.49 -3.95
N GLY A 169 26.54 -9.18 -3.45
CA GLY A 169 26.31 -8.49 -2.18
C GLY A 169 26.58 -6.99 -2.20
N ASN A 170 26.85 -6.40 -3.37
CA ASN A 170 27.06 -4.96 -3.53
C ASN A 170 25.81 -4.28 -4.06
N CYS A 171 25.40 -3.22 -3.37
CA CYS A 171 24.31 -2.36 -3.82
C CYS A 171 24.69 -1.61 -5.10
N PRO A 172 23.71 -1.33 -5.99
CA PRO A 172 23.88 -0.32 -7.01
C PRO A 172 24.14 1.06 -6.37
N ALA A 173 24.54 2.04 -7.19
CA ALA A 173 24.80 3.39 -6.69
C ALA A 173 23.55 3.99 -6.05
N SER A 174 23.72 4.64 -4.89
CA SER A 174 22.62 5.25 -4.15
C SER A 174 21.76 6.14 -5.05
N PHE A 175 20.46 5.90 -5.02
CA PHE A 175 19.47 6.64 -5.80
C PHE A 175 18.20 6.80 -4.99
N PHE A 176 17.59 7.97 -5.08
CA PHE A 176 16.35 8.27 -4.37
C PHE A 176 15.16 7.64 -5.12
N ALA A 177 14.90 6.38 -4.79
CA ALA A 177 13.74 5.62 -5.23
C ALA A 177 13.34 4.65 -4.12
N ILE A 178 12.04 4.40 -4.02
CA ILE A 178 11.51 3.31 -3.21
C ILE A 178 11.98 1.99 -3.79
N MET A 179 11.92 1.82 -5.12
CA MET A 179 12.30 0.59 -5.83
C MET A 179 13.81 0.32 -5.92
N HIS A 180 14.65 0.98 -5.14
CA HIS A 180 16.09 0.68 -5.11
C HIS A 180 16.36 -0.65 -4.41
N ALA A 181 17.18 -1.53 -5.01
CA ALA A 181 17.41 -2.91 -4.53
C ALA A 181 17.98 -3.03 -3.10
N CYS A 182 18.61 -1.96 -2.59
CA CYS A 182 19.03 -1.89 -1.19
C CYS A 182 18.16 -0.92 -0.40
N ALA A 183 17.84 -1.34 0.83
CA ALA A 183 17.03 -0.61 1.79
C ALA A 183 17.33 0.90 1.83
N GLY A 184 16.27 1.70 1.77
CA GLY A 184 16.32 3.15 1.93
C GLY A 184 17.03 3.85 0.78
N GLY A 185 17.00 3.29 -0.44
CA GLY A 185 17.68 3.90 -1.59
C GLY A 185 19.21 3.88 -1.47
N GLY A 186 19.76 2.89 -0.77
CA GLY A 186 21.17 2.89 -0.37
C GLY A 186 21.49 3.97 0.66
N GLY A 187 20.57 4.20 1.62
CA GLY A 187 20.71 5.18 2.71
C GLY A 187 20.33 6.62 2.36
N THR A 188 19.58 6.85 1.28
CA THR A 188 19.12 8.17 0.83
C THR A 188 17.82 8.61 1.48
N TRP A 189 17.05 7.69 2.07
CA TRP A 189 15.80 7.99 2.74
C TRP A 189 15.40 6.96 3.81
N GLN A 190 14.45 7.35 4.66
CA GLN A 190 13.82 6.50 5.66
C GLN A 190 12.40 7.00 5.96
N PHE A 191 11.48 6.08 6.25
CA PHE A 191 10.17 6.42 6.82
C PHE A 191 10.25 6.51 8.33
N ASN A 192 9.38 7.33 8.94
CA ASN A 192 9.44 7.64 10.36
C ASN A 192 8.06 7.61 11.02
N GLY A 193 7.44 6.43 11.02
CA GLY A 193 6.13 6.18 11.62
C GLY A 193 5.02 6.07 10.58
N SER A 194 3.79 5.92 11.06
CA SER A 194 2.59 5.97 10.22
C SER A 194 2.40 7.34 9.58
N GLU A 195 1.74 7.34 8.42
CA GLU A 195 1.47 8.50 7.57
C GLU A 195 2.76 9.21 7.11
N THR A 196 3.85 8.45 6.91
CA THR A 196 5.12 8.99 6.42
C THR A 196 5.66 8.29 5.18
N ALA A 197 4.99 7.24 4.68
CA ALA A 197 5.33 6.65 3.41
C ALA A 197 5.10 7.64 2.27
N TYR A 198 5.94 7.57 1.25
CA TYR A 198 5.83 8.36 0.03
C TYR A 198 6.49 7.65 -1.15
N LEU A 199 6.25 8.17 -2.36
CA LEU A 199 6.91 7.70 -3.58
C LEU A 199 7.85 8.77 -4.11
N ALA A 200 9.04 8.37 -4.58
CA ALA A 200 9.90 9.30 -5.28
C ALA A 200 9.35 9.57 -6.69
N PRO A 201 9.73 10.69 -7.34
CA PRO A 201 9.32 10.96 -8.72
C PRO A 201 9.67 9.83 -9.69
N ASP A 202 10.75 9.09 -9.46
CA ASP A 202 11.13 7.96 -10.31
C ASP A 202 10.13 6.79 -10.19
N ASP A 203 9.70 6.47 -8.96
CA ASP A 203 8.69 5.44 -8.68
C ASP A 203 7.32 5.84 -9.27
N ILE A 204 6.93 7.10 -9.14
CA ILE A 204 5.68 7.64 -9.71
C ILE A 204 5.69 7.52 -11.24
N ASN A 205 6.79 7.91 -11.90
CA ASN A 205 6.92 7.78 -13.34
C ASN A 205 6.87 6.31 -13.79
N GLY A 206 7.52 5.41 -13.04
CA GLY A 206 7.47 3.98 -13.30
C GLY A 206 6.05 3.43 -13.22
N ILE A 207 5.36 3.64 -12.11
CA ILE A 207 4.03 3.07 -11.91
C ILE A 207 2.99 3.68 -12.87
N GLN A 208 3.11 4.96 -13.19
CA GLN A 208 2.23 5.61 -14.15
C GLN A 208 2.53 5.19 -15.59
N SER A 209 3.73 4.69 -15.90
CA SER A 209 4.01 4.08 -17.20
C SER A 209 3.22 2.77 -17.41
N LEU A 210 2.88 2.07 -16.32
CA LEU A 210 2.10 0.83 -16.34
C LEU A 210 0.59 1.09 -16.28
N TYR A 211 0.15 1.96 -15.38
CA TYR A 211 -1.28 2.13 -15.06
C TYR A 211 -1.87 3.49 -15.44
N GLY A 212 -1.04 4.45 -15.84
CA GLY A 212 -1.43 5.84 -16.02
C GLY A 212 -1.62 6.58 -14.69
N ALA A 213 -1.69 7.91 -14.78
CA ALA A 213 -2.00 8.76 -13.63
C ALA A 213 -3.48 8.62 -13.22
N GLY A 214 -3.76 8.58 -11.93
CA GLY A 214 -5.11 8.49 -11.40
C GLY A 214 -5.19 8.68 -9.90
N LEU A 215 -6.38 8.41 -9.37
CA LEU A 215 -6.65 8.35 -7.94
C LEU A 215 -7.42 7.07 -7.63
N GLY A 216 -6.96 6.33 -6.64
CA GLY A 216 -7.55 5.10 -6.15
C GLY A 216 -7.95 5.16 -4.69
N TYR A 217 -8.18 3.99 -4.11
CA TYR A 217 -8.50 3.82 -2.69
C TYR A 217 -8.15 2.41 -2.21
N VAL A 218 -8.08 2.24 -0.89
CA VAL A 218 -7.99 0.95 -0.19
C VAL A 218 -9.26 0.74 0.62
N LEU A 219 -9.96 -0.38 0.43
CA LEU A 219 -11.20 -0.72 1.15
C LEU A 219 -11.00 -2.00 1.96
N ASN A 220 -11.07 -1.92 3.29
CA ASN A 220 -10.91 -3.12 4.12
C ASN A 220 -12.21 -3.91 4.33
N LEU A 221 -12.12 -5.10 4.94
CA LEU A 221 -13.27 -5.98 5.21
C LEU A 221 -14.30 -5.35 6.15
N GLY A 222 -13.91 -4.35 6.94
CA GLY A 222 -14.81 -3.57 7.79
C GLY A 222 -15.63 -2.52 7.02
N GLY A 223 -15.35 -2.34 5.73
CA GLY A 223 -15.99 -1.34 4.87
C GLY A 223 -15.40 0.07 5.03
N ILE A 224 -14.24 0.22 5.68
CA ILE A 224 -13.56 1.51 5.77
C ILE A 224 -12.80 1.74 4.48
N MET A 225 -13.13 2.83 3.78
CA MET A 225 -12.43 3.27 2.59
C MET A 225 -11.35 4.29 2.96
N ASN A 226 -10.09 3.94 2.80
CA ASN A 226 -8.97 4.86 2.94
C ASN A 226 -8.60 5.45 1.57
N VAL A 227 -8.53 6.78 1.49
CA VAL A 227 -8.05 7.53 0.32
C VAL A 227 -6.84 8.36 0.75
N TYR A 228 -5.74 8.21 0.03
CA TYR A 228 -4.45 8.79 0.40
C TYR A 228 -4.04 9.89 -0.59
N GLY A 229 -3.41 10.92 -0.05
CA GLY A 229 -2.62 11.90 -0.77
C GLY A 229 -1.20 11.41 -1.01
N THR A 230 -0.37 12.33 -1.47
CA THR A 230 1.05 12.15 -1.78
C THR A 230 1.89 12.84 -0.70
N ASN A 231 3.19 12.98 -0.92
CA ASN A 231 4.06 13.82 -0.08
C ASN A 231 4.18 15.27 -0.59
N GLN A 232 3.19 15.72 -1.34
CA GLN A 232 3.07 17.08 -1.84
C GLN A 232 1.73 17.64 -1.36
N ASN A 233 1.52 18.94 -1.59
CA ASN A 233 0.24 19.56 -1.26
C ASN A 233 -0.87 18.96 -2.12
N ASP A 234 -1.76 18.22 -1.49
CA ASP A 234 -2.92 17.60 -2.09
C ASP A 234 -4.21 18.35 -1.75
N THR A 235 -5.22 18.14 -2.58
CA THR A 235 -6.60 18.50 -2.23
C THR A 235 -7.43 17.27 -2.44
N LEU A 236 -8.04 16.72 -1.39
CA LEU A 236 -8.92 15.55 -1.48
C LEU A 236 -10.35 16.00 -1.16
N THR A 237 -11.23 15.93 -2.15
CA THR A 237 -12.62 16.36 -2.02
C THR A 237 -13.57 15.18 -2.13
N VAL A 238 -14.35 14.92 -1.08
CA VAL A 238 -15.39 13.89 -1.02
C VAL A 238 -16.78 14.50 -1.27
N ASN A 239 -17.51 13.91 -2.19
CA ASN A 239 -18.91 14.19 -2.44
C ASN A 239 -19.72 12.88 -2.53
N ILE A 240 -20.69 12.72 -1.63
CA ILE A 240 -21.60 11.57 -1.60
C ILE A 240 -22.99 12.02 -2.03
N ASP A 241 -23.39 11.62 -3.24
CA ASP A 241 -24.68 11.97 -3.81
C ASP A 241 -25.30 10.81 -4.61
N ASN A 242 -26.63 10.71 -4.57
CA ASN A 242 -27.42 9.69 -5.27
C ASN A 242 -26.89 8.24 -5.11
N GLY A 243 -26.43 7.90 -3.91
CA GLY A 243 -25.91 6.56 -3.59
C GLY A 243 -24.49 6.28 -4.11
N ASN A 244 -23.77 7.30 -4.57
CA ASN A 244 -22.38 7.19 -5.00
C ASN A 244 -21.46 8.07 -4.15
N VAL A 245 -20.26 7.57 -3.87
CA VAL A 245 -19.13 8.36 -3.41
C VAL A 245 -18.30 8.77 -4.62
N THR A 246 -17.94 10.05 -4.70
CA THR A 246 -16.91 10.56 -5.60
C THR A 246 -15.83 11.21 -4.76
N VAL A 247 -14.57 10.85 -5.03
CA VAL A 247 -13.42 11.54 -4.46
C VAL A 247 -12.60 12.11 -5.60
N SER A 248 -12.18 13.36 -5.46
CA SER A 248 -11.48 14.09 -6.51
C SER A 248 -10.34 14.94 -5.96
N THR A 249 -9.40 15.26 -6.84
CA THR A 249 -8.24 16.10 -6.57
C THR A 249 -8.28 17.39 -7.38
N ALA A 250 -7.53 18.40 -6.94
CA ALA A 250 -7.46 19.69 -7.63
C ALA A 250 -6.87 19.61 -9.05
N ASP A 251 -6.04 18.60 -9.33
CA ASP A 251 -5.45 18.36 -10.64
C ASP A 251 -6.36 17.56 -11.60
N GLY A 252 -7.57 17.20 -11.15
CA GLY A 252 -8.59 16.56 -11.96
C GLY A 252 -8.63 15.04 -11.89
N ARG A 253 -7.75 14.38 -11.11
CA ARG A 253 -7.87 12.92 -10.86
C ARG A 253 -9.05 12.66 -9.95
N SER A 254 -9.81 11.60 -10.23
CA SER A 254 -10.99 11.24 -9.44
C SER A 254 -11.40 9.79 -9.64
N PHE A 255 -12.17 9.26 -8.68
CA PHE A 255 -12.94 8.03 -8.85
C PHE A 255 -14.38 8.22 -8.36
N THR A 256 -15.30 7.41 -8.89
CA THR A 256 -16.69 7.33 -8.42
C THR A 256 -17.11 5.87 -8.26
N ARG A 257 -17.78 5.54 -7.15
CA ARG A 257 -18.41 4.22 -6.96
C ARG A 257 -19.64 4.27 -6.09
N ALA A 258 -20.43 3.19 -6.12
CA ALA A 258 -21.57 3.03 -5.23
C ALA A 258 -21.14 2.99 -3.75
N THR A 259 -21.98 3.53 -2.86
CA THR A 259 -21.75 3.52 -1.41
C THR A 259 -21.91 2.13 -0.78
N ALA A 260 -22.40 1.15 -1.54
CA ALA A 260 -22.56 -0.23 -1.08
C ALA A 260 -21.24 -0.81 -0.55
N GLY A 261 -21.29 -1.34 0.67
CA GLY A 261 -20.13 -1.91 1.36
C GLY A 261 -19.19 -0.89 2.02
N ILE A 262 -19.50 0.42 1.97
CA ILE A 262 -18.74 1.45 2.69
C ILE A 262 -19.43 1.76 4.01
N THR A 263 -18.67 1.73 5.11
CA THR A 263 -19.13 2.04 6.47
C THR A 263 -18.54 3.36 6.98
N ALA A 264 -17.37 3.74 6.50
CA ALA A 264 -16.71 5.02 6.76
C ALA A 264 -15.71 5.34 5.64
N ILE A 265 -15.31 6.61 5.54
CA ILE A 265 -14.24 7.07 4.66
C ILE A 265 -13.17 7.77 5.48
N ASN A 266 -11.91 7.43 5.24
CA ASN A 266 -10.74 8.11 5.79
C ASN A 266 -10.03 8.85 4.66
N LEU A 267 -9.78 10.13 4.84
CA LEU A 267 -8.90 10.93 3.98
C LEU A 267 -7.57 11.13 4.69
N HIS A 268 -6.49 10.71 4.06
CA HIS A 268 -5.13 10.89 4.56
C HIS A 268 -4.41 11.89 3.67
N GLY A 269 -4.06 13.07 4.21
CA GLY A 269 -3.24 14.09 3.53
C GLY A 269 -1.80 13.62 3.34
N MET A 270 -1.27 12.92 4.35
CA MET A 270 0.09 12.36 4.42
C MET A 270 1.14 13.43 4.73
N ASP A 271 1.79 14.01 3.74
CA ASP A 271 2.83 15.04 3.96
C ASP A 271 2.65 16.17 2.95
N GLY A 272 2.99 17.39 3.33
CA GLY A 272 2.63 18.60 2.58
C GLY A 272 1.56 19.41 3.29
N GLN A 273 1.16 20.53 2.71
CA GLN A 273 0.05 21.35 3.22
C GLN A 273 -1.22 21.01 2.46
N ASP A 274 -2.08 20.19 3.06
CA ASP A 274 -3.20 19.59 2.37
C ASP A 274 -4.52 20.32 2.58
N THR A 275 -5.45 20.11 1.64
CA THR A 275 -6.85 20.51 1.80
C THR A 275 -7.75 19.28 1.72
N LEU A 276 -8.28 18.86 2.86
CA LEU A 276 -9.24 17.77 2.97
C LEU A 276 -10.65 18.35 3.05
N ARG A 277 -11.47 18.09 2.02
CA ARG A 277 -12.78 18.71 1.84
C ARG A 277 -13.88 17.66 1.82
N VAL A 278 -14.96 17.92 2.55
CA VAL A 278 -16.23 17.20 2.47
C VAL A 278 -17.29 18.15 1.93
N GLU A 279 -17.68 17.95 0.67
CA GLU A 279 -18.78 18.71 0.04
C GLU A 279 -20.15 18.17 0.48
N LYS A 280 -20.27 16.84 0.56
CA LYS A 280 -21.50 16.17 1.00
C LYS A 280 -21.15 14.80 1.56
N ASN A 281 -21.60 14.49 2.78
CA ASN A 281 -21.37 13.17 3.38
C ASN A 281 -22.60 12.25 3.35
N SER A 282 -23.80 12.79 3.13
CA SER A 282 -25.06 12.02 3.13
C SER A 282 -25.23 11.07 4.33
N GLY A 283 -24.72 11.47 5.50
CA GLY A 283 -24.75 10.66 6.73
C GLY A 283 -23.63 9.62 6.89
N MET A 284 -22.76 9.44 5.90
CA MET A 284 -21.56 8.61 6.00
C MET A 284 -20.54 9.25 6.96
N PRO A 285 -19.96 8.50 7.92
CA PRO A 285 -18.80 8.95 8.68
C PRO A 285 -17.61 9.22 7.75
N ILE A 286 -17.00 10.40 7.88
CA ILE A 286 -15.77 10.77 7.17
C ILE A 286 -14.77 11.29 8.21
N TYR A 287 -13.59 10.70 8.22
CA TYR A 287 -12.47 11.08 9.07
C TYR A 287 -11.37 11.68 8.19
N MET A 288 -10.72 12.74 8.68
CA MET A 288 -9.70 13.49 7.96
C MET A 288 -8.43 13.51 8.80
N PHE A 289 -7.35 13.01 8.24
CA PHE A 289 -6.02 12.91 8.84
C PHE A 289 -5.09 13.79 7.99
N GLY A 290 -4.74 14.97 8.49
CA GLY A 290 -3.91 15.93 7.76
C GLY A 290 -2.49 15.43 7.55
N GLY A 291 -1.89 14.89 8.61
CA GLY A 291 -0.54 14.34 8.57
C GLY A 291 0.54 15.38 8.91
N GLY A 292 1.51 15.55 8.01
CA GLY A 292 2.59 16.52 8.11
C GLY A 292 2.13 17.97 7.89
N PHE A 293 2.94 18.94 8.34
CA PHE A 293 2.69 20.38 8.14
C PHE A 293 1.32 20.90 8.62
N ASP A 294 0.83 21.99 8.00
CA ASP A 294 -0.38 22.72 8.37
C ASP A 294 -1.47 22.45 7.33
N ASP A 295 -2.55 21.78 7.78
CA ASP A 295 -3.61 21.32 6.90
C ASP A 295 -4.90 22.12 7.04
N ARG A 296 -5.71 22.07 5.98
CA ARG A 296 -7.03 22.68 5.93
C ARG A 296 -8.10 21.61 5.82
N CYS A 297 -8.99 21.58 6.82
CA CYS A 297 -10.20 20.77 6.78
C CYS A 297 -11.40 21.65 6.43
N GLU A 298 -12.11 21.31 5.35
CA GLU A 298 -13.27 22.07 4.88
C GLU A 298 -14.52 21.18 4.87
N ILE A 299 -15.54 21.54 5.64
CA ILE A 299 -16.82 20.81 5.67
C ILE A 299 -17.92 21.75 5.17
N GLN A 300 -18.50 21.43 4.02
CA GLN A 300 -19.67 22.13 3.50
C GLN A 300 -20.94 21.39 3.94
N ALA A 301 -21.53 21.83 5.06
CA ALA A 301 -22.81 21.30 5.52
C ALA A 301 -23.95 22.25 5.11
N ASN A 302 -24.80 21.84 4.16
CA ASN A 302 -26.03 22.56 3.79
C ASN A 302 -25.81 24.05 3.45
N GLY A 303 -24.81 24.37 2.62
CA GLY A 303 -24.52 25.75 2.21
C GLY A 303 -23.87 26.62 3.28
N ARG A 304 -23.42 26.03 4.40
CA ARG A 304 -22.52 26.68 5.36
C ARG A 304 -21.14 26.04 5.28
N ASP A 305 -20.15 26.87 4.98
CA ASP A 305 -18.74 26.52 4.95
C ASP A 305 -18.18 26.53 6.38
N TRP A 306 -17.78 25.37 6.88
CA TRP A 306 -17.02 25.22 8.11
C TRP A 306 -15.60 24.83 7.75
N SER A 307 -14.79 25.81 7.37
CA SER A 307 -13.35 25.62 7.24
C SER A 307 -12.68 25.74 8.60
N GLN A 308 -12.04 24.69 9.08
CA GLN A 308 -11.11 24.75 10.21
C GLN A 308 -9.70 24.45 9.69
N SER A 309 -8.78 25.39 9.88
CA SER A 309 -7.35 25.07 9.82
C SER A 309 -7.05 24.25 11.06
N VAL A 310 -6.69 22.98 10.86
CA VAL A 310 -6.34 22.09 11.95
C VAL A 310 -4.82 21.98 11.89
N GLY A 311 -4.11 22.69 12.76
CA GLY A 311 -2.69 22.42 12.97
C GLY A 311 -2.53 21.04 13.61
N LYS A 312 -1.34 20.42 13.48
CA LYS A 312 -1.01 19.08 13.99
C LYS A 312 -1.78 18.68 15.25
N VAL A 313 -2.74 17.76 15.11
CA VAL A 313 -3.25 16.97 16.23
C VAL A 313 -2.65 15.58 16.06
N THR A 314 -1.62 15.33 16.87
CA THR A 314 -0.93 14.03 17.03
C THR A 314 -1.85 12.94 17.55
#